data_AF-A0A6I1WKU1-F1
#
_entry.id   AF-A0A6I1WKU1-F1
#
_cell.length_a   1.000
_cell.length_b   1.000
_cell.length_c   1.000
_cell.angle_alpha   90.00
_cell.angle_beta   90.00
_cell.angle_gamma   90.00
#
_symmetry.space_group_name_H-M   'P 1'
#
loop_
_entity.id
_entity.type
_entity.pdbx_description
1 polymer ?
#
loop_
_entity_poly.entity_id
_entity_poly.type
_entity_poly.pdbx_seq_one_letter_code
_entity_poly.pdbx_strand_id
1 'polypeptide(L)'
;MAKLDLATALQAVEPETKAAQIRQVMPIIEQQLKAGVRRQAILNVLKEQGIEISMETLKSYLYRYRKSVKAGTVEAPASVPSLQSAVVVPEAPAEKPVSVSYDTKPESQDPPAPMAPTELNKIMNPGDDVNASELARYESASPSRRRCT
;
A
#
# COMPACT_ATOMS: atom_id res chain seq x y z
N MET A 1 -15.91 23.35 38.94
CA MET A 1 -15.94 21.91 38.64
C MET A 1 -16.98 21.70 37.53
N ALA A 2 -16.57 21.51 36.28
CA ALA A 2 -17.49 21.22 35.15
C ALA A 2 -16.79 20.53 33.95
N LYS A 3 -15.50 20.17 34.08
CA LYS A 3 -14.69 19.71 32.94
C LYS A 3 -14.79 18.20 32.71
N LEU A 4 -15.30 17.44 33.70
CA LEU A 4 -15.51 16.00 33.61
C LEU A 4 -16.79 15.62 32.86
N ASP A 5 -17.85 16.44 32.96
CA ASP A 5 -19.14 16.16 32.30
C ASP A 5 -19.11 16.37 30.78
N LEU A 6 -18.25 17.26 30.28
CA LEU A 6 -18.16 17.51 28.83
C LEU A 6 -17.64 16.29 28.07
N ALA A 7 -16.65 15.57 28.62
CA ALA A 7 -16.12 14.36 28.00
C ALA A 7 -17.18 13.23 27.95
N THR A 8 -17.93 13.07 29.03
CA THR A 8 -19.05 12.11 29.12
C THR A 8 -20.18 12.48 28.16
N ALA A 9 -20.52 13.77 28.05
CA ALA A 9 -21.53 14.25 27.11
C ALA A 9 -21.12 14.03 25.65
N LEU A 10 -19.83 14.22 25.32
CA LEU A 10 -19.30 13.98 23.97
C LEU A 10 -19.21 12.49 23.62
N GLN A 11 -19.01 11.60 24.59
CA GLN A 11 -19.07 10.14 24.36
C GLN A 11 -20.49 9.64 24.11
N ALA A 12 -21.50 10.34 24.63
CA ALA A 12 -22.91 10.03 24.38
C ALA A 12 -23.39 10.50 22.99
N VAL A 13 -22.61 11.33 22.29
CA VAL A 13 -22.94 11.75 20.93
C VAL A 13 -22.64 10.61 19.96
N GLU A 14 -23.69 9.96 19.49
CA GLU A 14 -23.56 8.91 18.48
C GLU A 14 -23.02 9.47 17.15
N PRO A 15 -22.17 8.71 16.44
CA PRO A 15 -21.71 9.12 15.13
C PRO A 15 -22.87 9.18 14.13
N GLU A 16 -23.23 10.39 13.70
CA GLU A 16 -24.32 10.62 12.75
C GLU A 16 -24.05 10.05 11.35
N THR A 17 -22.77 9.95 10.97
CA THR A 17 -22.42 9.48 9.62
C THR A 17 -22.17 7.98 9.60
N LYS A 18 -22.70 7.31 8.56
CA LYS A 18 -22.43 5.90 8.26
C LYS A 18 -20.92 5.59 8.27
N ALA A 19 -20.11 6.50 7.73
CA ALA A 19 -18.66 6.34 7.69
C ALA A 19 -18.01 6.37 9.08
N ALA A 20 -18.51 7.17 10.01
CA ALA A 20 -18.01 7.23 11.38
C ALA A 20 -18.41 5.97 12.18
N GLN A 21 -19.67 5.52 12.03
CA GLN A 21 -20.13 4.25 12.60
C GLN A 21 -19.24 3.08 12.15
N ILE A 22 -18.91 3.03 10.85
CA ILE A 22 -18.04 1.98 10.33
C ILE A 22 -16.63 2.05 10.94
N ARG A 23 -16.03 3.25 11.07
CA ARG A 23 -14.70 3.39 11.66
C ARG A 23 -14.64 2.88 13.10
N GLN A 24 -15.72 2.99 13.86
CA GLN A 24 -15.81 2.46 15.23
C GLN A 24 -15.76 0.93 15.25
N VAL A 25 -16.40 0.27 14.28
CA VAL A 25 -16.42 -1.20 14.18
C VAL A 25 -15.29 -1.80 13.32
N MET A 26 -14.50 -0.97 12.64
CA MET A 26 -13.37 -1.41 11.78
C MET A 26 -12.36 -2.34 12.49
N PRO A 27 -11.95 -2.11 13.75
CA PRO A 27 -11.03 -3.02 14.44
C PRO A 27 -11.60 -4.43 14.59
N ILE A 28 -12.90 -4.53 14.90
CA ILE A 28 -13.63 -5.80 15.07
C ILE A 28 -13.77 -6.50 13.72
N ILE A 29 -14.09 -5.76 12.67
CA ILE A 29 -14.18 -6.29 11.30
C ILE A 29 -12.85 -6.91 10.88
N GLU A 30 -11.72 -6.23 11.13
CA GLU A 30 -10.40 -6.76 10.77
C GLU A 30 -10.06 -8.03 11.58
N GLN A 31 -10.46 -8.10 12.85
CA GLN A 31 -10.31 -9.32 13.67
C GLN A 31 -11.13 -10.48 13.10
N GLN A 32 -12.38 -10.25 12.69
CA GLN A 32 -13.22 -11.27 12.04
C GLN A 32 -12.63 -11.73 10.71
N LEU A 33 -12.05 -10.81 9.92
CA LEU A 33 -11.36 -11.15 8.68
C LEU A 33 -10.11 -12.00 8.94
N LYS A 34 -9.35 -11.71 10.01
CA LYS A 34 -8.22 -12.55 10.44
C LYS A 34 -8.67 -13.95 10.90
N ALA A 35 -9.86 -14.05 11.50
CA ALA A 35 -10.49 -15.32 11.83
C ALA A 35 -11.05 -16.09 10.61
N GLY A 36 -10.98 -15.52 9.40
CA GLY A 36 -11.40 -16.16 8.16
C GLY A 36 -12.86 -15.91 7.75
N VAL A 37 -13.56 -14.97 8.39
CA VAL A 37 -14.93 -14.62 8.01
C VAL A 37 -14.97 -14.03 6.59
N ARG A 38 -15.94 -14.45 5.77
CA ARG A 38 -16.11 -13.91 4.41
C ARG A 38 -16.61 -12.47 4.46
N ARG A 39 -16.04 -11.61 3.59
CA ARG A 39 -16.43 -10.20 3.46
C ARG A 39 -17.93 -10.00 3.16
N GLN A 40 -18.53 -10.92 2.40
CA GLN A 40 -19.97 -10.88 2.12
C GLN A 40 -20.83 -11.06 3.37
N ALA A 41 -20.42 -11.95 4.29
CA ALA A 41 -21.13 -12.15 5.55
C ALA A 41 -21.09 -10.87 6.40
N ILE A 42 -19.93 -10.20 6.44
CA ILE A 42 -19.78 -8.91 7.15
C ILE A 42 -20.69 -7.84 6.53
N LEU A 43 -20.79 -7.78 5.20
CA LEU A 43 -21.71 -6.85 4.54
C LEU A 43 -23.17 -7.12 4.90
N ASN A 44 -23.58 -8.39 5.01
CA ASN A 44 -24.95 -8.73 5.40
C ASN A 44 -25.24 -8.26 6.83
N VAL A 45 -24.32 -8.52 7.77
CA VAL A 45 -24.44 -8.03 9.15
C VAL A 45 -24.50 -6.50 9.18
N LEU A 46 -23.66 -5.80 8.42
CA LEU A 46 -23.70 -4.33 8.35
C LEU A 46 -25.04 -3.82 7.81
N LYS A 47 -25.61 -4.49 6.79
CA LYS A 47 -26.94 -4.16 6.25
C LYS A 47 -28.05 -4.38 7.28
N GLU A 48 -28.00 -5.48 8.03
CA GLU A 48 -28.96 -5.76 9.12
C GLU A 48 -28.92 -4.67 10.21
N GLN A 49 -27.75 -4.07 10.43
CA GLN A 49 -27.57 -2.92 11.34
C GLN A 49 -27.93 -1.57 10.69
N GLY A 50 -28.51 -1.55 9.48
CA GLY A 50 -28.88 -0.33 8.75
C GLY A 50 -27.74 0.39 8.04
N ILE A 51 -26.54 -0.20 8.02
CA ILE A 51 -25.35 0.35 7.36
C ILE A 51 -25.18 -0.32 5.99
N GLU A 52 -25.87 0.23 5.00
CA GLU A 52 -25.72 -0.21 3.62
C GLU A 52 -24.46 0.37 2.97
N ILE A 53 -23.53 -0.50 2.61
CA ILE A 53 -22.31 -0.16 1.87
C ILE A 53 -22.02 -1.17 0.76
N SER A 54 -21.30 -0.73 -0.26
CA SER A 54 -20.82 -1.61 -1.33
C SER A 54 -19.54 -2.35 -0.90
N MET A 55 -19.25 -3.45 -1.62
CA MET A 55 -18.01 -4.21 -1.43
C MET A 55 -16.75 -3.35 -1.68
N GLU A 56 -16.82 -2.43 -2.63
CA GLU A 56 -15.71 -1.52 -2.97
C GLU A 56 -15.46 -0.50 -1.85
N THR A 57 -16.53 0.03 -1.25
CA THR A 57 -16.44 0.92 -0.10
C THR A 57 -15.82 0.21 1.09
N LEU A 58 -16.25 -1.03 1.38
CA LEU A 58 -15.66 -1.84 2.45
C LEU A 58 -14.15 -2.06 2.23
N LYS A 59 -13.74 -2.44 1.00
CA LYS A 59 -12.31 -2.61 0.66
C LYS A 59 -11.53 -1.31 0.86
N SER A 60 -12.07 -0.19 0.39
CA SER A 60 -11.45 1.13 0.53
C SER A 60 -11.26 1.52 2.00
N TYR A 61 -12.26 1.24 2.84
CA TYR A 61 -12.19 1.58 4.25
C TYR A 61 -11.19 0.70 5.00
N LEU A 62 -11.15 -0.61 4.72
CA LEU A 62 -10.13 -1.51 5.26
C LEU A 62 -8.72 -1.08 4.87
N TYR A 63 -8.53 -0.69 3.60
CA TYR A 63 -7.24 -0.17 3.13
C TYR A 63 -6.82 1.08 3.90
N ARG A 64 -7.72 2.05 4.05
CA ARG A 64 -7.45 3.28 4.81
C ARG A 64 -7.16 2.99 6.29
N TYR A 65 -7.91 2.08 6.89
CA TYR A 65 -7.71 1.67 8.28
C TYR A 65 -6.34 1.00 8.48
N ARG A 66 -5.95 0.06 7.61
CA ARG A 66 -4.61 -0.55 7.65
C ARG A 66 -3.51 0.49 7.49
N LYS A 67 -3.70 1.47 6.60
CA LYS A 67 -2.74 2.56 6.40
C LYS A 67 -2.61 3.45 7.64
N SER A 68 -3.71 3.82 8.29
CA SER A 68 -3.67 4.65 9.51
C SER A 68 -3.06 3.90 10.71
N VAL A 69 -3.33 2.60 10.84
CA VAL A 69 -2.72 1.76 11.87
C VAL A 69 -1.21 1.68 11.68
N LYS A 70 -0.73 1.45 10.44
CA LYS A 70 0.71 1.44 10.13
C LYS A 70 1.39 2.78 10.36
N ALA A 71 0.66 3.88 10.17
CA ALA A 71 1.14 5.24 10.41
C ALA A 71 1.11 5.64 11.90
N GLY A 72 0.66 4.76 12.81
CA GLY A 72 0.59 5.05 14.25
C GLY A 72 -0.44 6.13 14.63
N THR A 73 -1.33 6.53 13.72
CA THR A 73 -2.35 7.56 13.98
C THR A 73 -3.59 7.00 14.67
N VAL A 74 -3.79 5.69 14.61
CA VAL A 74 -4.84 4.97 15.34
C VAL A 74 -4.13 3.92 16.15
N GLU A 75 -4.25 3.97 17.48
CA GLU A 75 -3.74 2.89 18.33
C GLU A 75 -4.43 1.60 17.92
N ALA A 76 -3.63 0.66 17.39
CA ALA A 76 -4.10 -0.67 17.13
C ALA A 76 -4.57 -1.28 18.45
N PRO A 77 -5.72 -1.99 18.50
CA PRO A 77 -6.06 -2.74 19.71
C PRO A 77 -4.88 -3.68 19.99
N ALA A 78 -4.34 -3.57 21.20
CA ALA A 78 -3.13 -4.25 21.66
C ALA A 78 -3.30 -5.77 21.55
N SER A 79 -3.02 -6.30 20.37
CA SER A 79 -2.79 -7.72 20.16
C SER A 79 -1.37 -7.97 20.62
N VAL A 80 -1.24 -8.60 21.77
CA VAL A 80 -0.01 -9.21 22.29
C VAL A 80 0.89 -9.72 21.15
N PRO A 81 2.17 -9.31 21.09
CA PRO A 81 3.09 -9.86 20.12
C PRO A 81 3.40 -11.30 20.51
N SER A 82 2.83 -12.25 19.77
CA SER A 82 3.29 -13.64 19.82
C SER A 82 4.65 -13.73 19.14
N LEU A 83 5.68 -13.35 19.88
CA LEU A 83 7.07 -13.71 19.61
C LEU A 83 7.23 -15.21 19.92
N GLN A 84 7.06 -16.04 18.90
CA GLN A 84 7.65 -17.38 18.91
C GLN A 84 8.49 -17.54 17.65
N SER A 85 9.78 -17.29 17.85
CA SER A 85 10.85 -17.84 17.05
C SER A 85 10.74 -19.36 16.99
N ALA A 86 10.84 -19.92 15.80
CA ALA A 86 11.43 -21.25 15.62
C ALA A 86 12.12 -21.26 14.25
N VAL A 87 13.42 -21.05 14.31
CA VAL A 87 14.41 -21.38 13.28
C VAL A 87 14.27 -22.87 12.95
N VAL A 88 13.96 -23.22 11.71
CA VAL A 88 14.38 -24.49 11.11
C VAL A 88 14.65 -24.26 9.62
N VAL A 89 15.93 -24.37 9.25
CA VAL A 89 16.49 -24.56 7.91
C VAL A 89 17.63 -25.59 8.11
N PRO A 90 18.00 -26.49 7.18
CA PRO A 90 17.37 -26.89 5.90
C PRO A 90 17.18 -28.42 5.75
N GLU A 91 16.33 -28.87 4.84
CA GLU A 91 16.60 -30.11 4.09
C GLU A 91 16.05 -29.98 2.66
N ALA A 92 16.97 -30.02 1.70
CA ALA A 92 16.68 -30.12 0.27
C ALA A 92 16.36 -31.59 -0.06
N PRO A 93 15.59 -31.86 -1.12
CA PRO A 93 16.26 -32.07 -2.40
C PRO A 93 15.54 -31.48 -3.63
N ALA A 94 16.39 -30.99 -4.53
CA ALA A 94 16.29 -30.90 -5.99
C ALA A 94 14.99 -31.36 -6.68
N GLU A 95 14.28 -30.41 -7.30
CA GLU A 95 13.56 -30.64 -8.56
C GLU A 95 13.80 -29.48 -9.53
N LYS A 96 14.06 -29.84 -10.78
CA LYS A 96 14.70 -29.04 -11.83
C LYS A 96 13.73 -28.01 -12.42
N PRO A 97 14.12 -26.73 -12.64
CA PRO A 97 13.33 -25.85 -13.49
C PRO A 97 13.61 -26.17 -14.97
N VAL A 98 12.54 -26.49 -15.70
CA VAL A 98 12.52 -26.57 -17.16
C VAL A 98 12.90 -25.19 -17.72
N SER A 99 14.08 -25.11 -18.33
CA SER A 99 14.58 -23.94 -19.03
C SER A 99 13.89 -23.81 -20.38
N VAL A 100 13.12 -22.74 -20.56
CA VAL A 100 12.62 -22.30 -21.86
C VAL A 100 13.75 -21.52 -22.54
N SER A 101 14.25 -22.04 -23.66
CA SER A 101 15.34 -21.44 -24.44
C SER A 101 14.78 -20.43 -25.44
N TYR A 102 15.19 -19.17 -25.35
CA TYR A 102 14.98 -18.17 -26.40
C TYR A 102 16.22 -18.14 -27.29
N ASP A 103 16.02 -18.22 -28.59
CA ASP A 103 17.07 -18.10 -29.59
C ASP A 103 17.30 -16.61 -29.88
N THR A 104 18.38 -16.03 -29.32
CA THR A 104 18.80 -14.66 -29.64
C THR A 104 20.18 -14.69 -30.29
N LYS A 105 20.19 -14.32 -31.57
CA LYS A 105 21.32 -14.14 -32.48
C LYS A 105 22.45 -13.31 -31.83
N PRO A 106 23.74 -13.70 -31.96
CA PRO A 106 24.84 -13.01 -31.29
C PRO A 106 25.28 -11.79 -32.13
N GLU A 107 24.96 -10.60 -31.65
CA GLU A 107 25.67 -9.38 -32.03
C GLU A 107 26.74 -9.14 -30.95
N SER A 108 28.01 -9.15 -31.35
CA SER A 108 29.17 -8.97 -30.49
C SER A 108 29.11 -7.66 -29.69
N GLN A 109 29.07 -7.76 -28.37
CA GLN A 109 29.62 -6.81 -27.41
C GLN A 109 29.68 -7.52 -26.04
N ASP A 110 30.74 -7.26 -25.28
CA ASP A 110 31.05 -7.91 -24.00
C ASP A 110 29.81 -8.06 -23.09
N PRO A 111 29.68 -9.16 -22.32
CA PRO A 111 28.51 -9.39 -21.49
C PRO A 111 28.33 -8.21 -20.53
N PRO A 112 27.18 -7.50 -20.55
CA PRO A 112 26.95 -6.44 -19.58
C PRO A 112 26.96 -7.08 -18.21
N ALA A 113 27.87 -6.62 -17.34
CA ALA A 113 27.90 -7.05 -15.95
C ALA A 113 26.49 -6.95 -15.36
N PRO A 114 26.06 -7.92 -14.52
CA PRO A 114 24.75 -7.82 -13.88
C PRO A 114 24.66 -6.46 -13.19
N MET A 115 23.65 -5.67 -13.56
CA MET A 115 23.54 -4.27 -13.14
C MET A 115 23.72 -4.18 -11.63
N ALA A 116 24.75 -3.47 -11.18
CA ALA A 116 25.00 -3.29 -9.76
C ALA A 116 23.77 -2.62 -9.12
N PRO A 117 23.40 -2.95 -7.88
CA PRO A 117 22.23 -2.36 -7.20
C PRO A 117 22.28 -0.82 -7.14
N THR A 118 23.47 -0.24 -7.21
CA THR A 118 23.70 1.21 -7.31
C THR A 118 23.27 1.81 -8.64
N GLU A 119 23.42 1.06 -9.74
CA GLU A 119 22.99 1.47 -11.09
C GLU A 119 21.45 1.52 -11.15
N LEU A 120 20.77 0.54 -10.54
CA LEU A 120 19.30 0.54 -10.43
C LEU A 120 18.78 1.76 -9.66
N ASN A 121 19.45 2.17 -8.57
CA ASN A 121 19.04 3.35 -7.82
C ASN A 121 19.22 4.66 -8.63
N LYS A 122 20.28 4.75 -9.44
CA LYS A 122 20.48 5.88 -10.38
C LYS A 122 19.41 5.95 -11.47
N ILE A 123 18.93 4.79 -11.95
CA ILE A 123 17.85 4.71 -12.94
C ILE A 123 16.50 5.08 -12.31
N MET A 124 16.24 4.62 -11.09
CA MET A 124 14.97 4.88 -10.40
C MET A 124 14.87 6.32 -9.85
N ASN A 125 16.01 6.93 -9.50
CA ASN A 125 16.09 8.29 -8.99
C ASN A 125 17.16 9.05 -9.77
N PRO A 126 16.89 9.42 -11.04
CA PRO A 126 17.81 10.25 -11.80
C PRO A 126 17.92 11.60 -11.07
N GLY A 127 19.14 11.97 -10.68
CA GLY A 127 19.39 13.24 -9.99
C GLY A 127 18.99 14.44 -10.85
N ASP A 128 18.74 15.58 -10.20
CA ASP A 128 18.28 16.82 -10.85
C ASP A 128 19.20 17.29 -12.01
N ASP A 129 20.50 16.94 -11.95
CA ASP A 129 21.49 17.27 -12.99
C ASP A 129 21.19 16.62 -14.36
N VAL A 130 20.65 15.39 -14.35
CA VAL A 130 20.27 14.68 -15.58
C VAL A 130 19.00 15.29 -16.15
N ASN A 131 18.02 15.61 -15.28
CA ASN A 131 16.78 16.26 -15.68
C ASN A 131 17.03 17.64 -16.29
N ALA A 132 17.93 18.44 -15.73
CA ALA A 132 18.29 19.75 -16.24
C ALA A 132 18.94 19.69 -17.64
N SER A 133 19.81 18.70 -17.85
CA SER A 133 20.48 18.48 -19.14
C SER A 133 19.49 18.03 -20.23
N GLU A 134 18.54 17.17 -19.89
CA GLU A 134 17.44 16.74 -20.76
C GLU A 134 16.54 17.93 -21.15
N LEU A 135 16.21 18.79 -20.19
CA LEU A 135 15.39 20.00 -20.41
C LEU A 135 16.06 20.97 -21.38
N ALA A 136 17.36 21.23 -21.19
CA ALA A 136 18.14 22.12 -22.06
C ALA A 136 18.23 21.58 -23.51
N ARG A 137 18.36 20.27 -23.68
CA ARG A 137 18.30 19.64 -25.00
C ARG A 137 16.94 19.87 -25.66
N TYR A 138 15.85 19.72 -24.92
CA TYR A 138 14.49 19.93 -25.42
C TYR A 138 14.22 21.40 -25.82
N GLU A 139 14.71 22.35 -25.02
CA GLU A 139 14.61 23.78 -25.33
C GLU A 139 15.43 24.17 -26.56
N SER A 140 16.62 23.59 -26.73
CA SER A 140 17.48 23.86 -27.90
C SER A 140 16.96 23.23 -29.19
N ALA A 141 16.26 22.10 -29.10
CA ALA A 141 15.66 21.40 -30.23
C ALA A 141 14.33 22.01 -30.68
N SER A 142 13.74 22.89 -29.86
CA SER A 142 12.54 23.63 -30.23
C SER A 142 12.87 24.59 -31.39
N PRO A 143 12.16 24.55 -32.53
CA PRO A 143 12.40 25.49 -33.60
C PRO A 143 12.17 26.90 -33.07
N SER A 144 13.25 27.68 -32.97
CA SER A 144 13.17 29.09 -32.60
C SER A 144 12.18 29.74 -33.57
N ARG A 145 11.03 30.17 -33.03
CA ARG A 145 10.02 30.90 -33.77
C ARG A 145 10.60 32.29 -34.05
N ARG A 146 11.49 32.36 -35.04
CA ARG A 146 12.03 33.62 -35.54
C ARG A 146 10.82 34.45 -35.94
N ARG A 147 10.57 35.52 -35.20
CA ARG A 147 9.59 36.53 -35.61
C ARG A 147 10.17 37.17 -36.87
N CYS A 148 9.59 36.86 -38.03
CA CYS A 148 9.78 37.67 -39.23
C CYS A 148 9.22 39.06 -38.91
N THR A 149 10.12 40.04 -38.86
CA THR A 149 9.83 41.47 -38.93
C THR A 149 9.68 41.89 -40.38
#